data_AF-A0A7J9LKK0-F1
#
_entry.id   AF-A0A7J9LKK0-F1
#
_cell.length_a   1.000
_cell.length_b   1.000
_cell.length_c   1.000
_cell.angle_alpha   90.00
_cell.angle_beta   90.00
_cell.angle_gamma   90.00
#
_symmetry.space_group_name_H-M   'P 1'
#
loop_
_entity.id
_entity.type
_entity.pdbx_description
1 polymer ?
#
loop_
_entity_poly.entity_id
_entity_poly.type
_entity_poly.pdbx_seq_one_letter_code
_entity_poly.pdbx_strand_id
1 'polypeptide(L)'
;EKVVCVTGASGYVASWLVKLLLQRGYTVKATVRDPNDPKKTQHLLALDGAKERLHLLKAELLEEGCFDSIVDGCHGVFHTASPVIFSAADPQAEIIDPAIKGTLNVLKSCAKVPSIKRVVMTASVASVMYNGKPLTPDVVVDETWFSDAPFCKENKLWYMASKTLAEEAAWRFAEENMINLVVLNPGFVIGPLLQPALNGTSDIILALTKGEYTTPGFRFVDVRDVAYAHIQAFEIPSATGRYCLVQRHAQFPEILKTLNEFYPTLGLKEK
;
A
#
# COMPACT_ATOMS: atom_id res chain seq x y z
N GLU A 1 -6.34 18.83 17.90
CA GLU A 1 -7.18 18.04 16.97
C GLU A 1 -6.43 16.81 16.46
N LYS A 2 -7.12 15.73 16.14
CA LYS A 2 -6.52 14.52 15.55
C LYS A 2 -6.40 14.67 14.03
N VAL A 3 -5.45 15.49 13.58
CA VAL A 3 -5.20 15.74 12.15
C VAL A 3 -4.15 14.76 11.62
N VAL A 4 -4.45 14.09 10.51
CA VAL A 4 -3.54 13.16 9.82
C VAL A 4 -3.54 13.40 8.32
N CYS A 5 -2.42 13.05 7.66
CA CYS A 5 -2.29 13.07 6.21
C CYS A 5 -2.38 11.65 5.64
N VAL A 6 -3.12 11.44 4.56
CA VAL A 6 -3.12 10.19 3.77
C VAL A 6 -2.74 10.53 2.33
N THR A 7 -1.58 10.05 1.88
CA THR A 7 -1.12 10.32 0.51
C THR A 7 -1.73 9.33 -0.47
N GLY A 8 -2.15 9.77 -1.67
CA GLY A 8 -2.68 8.87 -2.70
C GLY A 8 -4.06 8.30 -2.34
N ALA A 9 -4.88 9.13 -1.72
CA ALA A 9 -6.15 8.76 -1.09
C ALA A 9 -7.15 8.07 -2.02
N SER A 10 -7.06 8.30 -3.33
CA SER A 10 -7.91 7.65 -4.34
C SER A 10 -7.57 6.17 -4.57
N GLY A 11 -6.52 5.64 -3.94
CA GLY A 11 -6.10 4.25 -4.07
C GLY A 11 -6.95 3.29 -3.24
N TYR A 12 -6.85 1.99 -3.55
CA TYR A 12 -7.70 0.98 -2.94
C TYR A 12 -7.54 0.88 -1.42
N VAL A 13 -6.32 0.65 -0.93
CA VAL A 13 -6.01 0.63 0.51
C VAL A 13 -6.26 2.00 1.15
N ALA A 14 -5.85 3.07 0.45
CA ALA A 14 -5.94 4.44 0.95
C ALA A 14 -7.39 4.88 1.20
N SER A 15 -8.32 4.56 0.30
CA SER A 15 -9.74 4.92 0.43
C SER A 15 -10.39 4.26 1.65
N TRP A 16 -10.04 3.00 1.94
CA TRP A 16 -10.47 2.32 3.17
C TRP A 16 -9.85 2.93 4.42
N LEU A 17 -8.57 3.29 4.38
CA LEU A 17 -7.91 4.00 5.47
C LEU A 17 -8.58 5.35 5.76
N VAL A 18 -8.86 6.15 4.73
CA VAL A 18 -9.60 7.42 4.85
C VAL A 18 -10.97 7.18 5.50
N LYS A 19 -11.73 6.20 5.02
CA LYS A 19 -13.04 5.84 5.59
C LYS A 19 -12.94 5.53 7.09
N LEU A 20 -12.03 4.66 7.49
CA LEU A 20 -11.90 4.25 8.89
C LEU A 20 -11.36 5.38 9.78
N LEU A 21 -10.48 6.24 9.28
CA LEU A 21 -10.02 7.44 9.99
C LEU A 21 -11.17 8.42 10.25
N LEU A 22 -11.99 8.70 9.23
CA LEU A 22 -13.16 9.58 9.36
C LEU A 22 -14.18 9.04 10.37
N GLN A 23 -14.41 7.72 10.38
CA GLN A 23 -15.28 7.04 11.36
C GLN A 23 -14.74 7.13 12.79
N ARG A 24 -13.42 7.24 12.97
CA ARG A 24 -12.76 7.45 14.27
C ARG A 24 -12.67 8.94 14.67
N GLY A 25 -13.27 9.82 13.89
CA GLY A 25 -13.32 11.26 14.17
C GLY A 25 -12.03 12.02 13.85
N TYR A 26 -11.15 11.46 13.02
CA TYR A 26 -9.97 12.19 12.53
C TYR A 26 -10.36 13.23 11.50
N THR A 27 -9.61 14.34 11.48
CA THR A 27 -9.55 15.23 10.32
C THR A 27 -8.48 14.69 9.38
N VAL A 28 -8.86 14.43 8.13
CA VAL A 28 -8.02 13.76 7.14
C VAL A 28 -7.65 14.72 6.02
N LYS A 29 -6.37 15.09 5.94
CA LYS A 29 -5.78 15.75 4.77
C LYS A 29 -5.40 14.67 3.75
N ALA A 30 -6.13 14.55 2.67
CA ALA A 30 -6.01 13.44 1.74
C ALA A 30 -5.50 13.93 0.39
N THR A 31 -4.38 13.38 -0.09
CA THR A 31 -3.80 13.84 -1.36
C THR A 31 -4.28 13.02 -2.55
N VAL A 32 -4.57 13.72 -3.65
CA VAL A 32 -4.90 13.15 -4.96
C VAL A 32 -4.20 13.98 -6.04
N ARG A 33 -4.00 13.42 -7.25
CA ARG A 33 -3.35 14.15 -8.35
C ARG A 33 -4.19 15.30 -8.88
N ASP A 34 -5.51 15.09 -8.93
CA ASP A 34 -6.48 16.12 -9.29
C ASP A 34 -7.70 16.03 -8.35
N PRO A 35 -7.90 16.99 -7.44
CA PRO A 35 -9.06 17.02 -6.56
C PRO A 35 -10.37 17.29 -7.30
N ASN A 36 -10.30 17.82 -8.53
CA ASN A 36 -11.46 18.14 -9.35
C ASN A 36 -11.89 16.98 -10.26
N ASP A 37 -11.16 15.86 -10.31
CA ASP A 37 -11.57 14.68 -11.08
C ASP A 37 -12.57 13.82 -10.27
N PRO A 38 -13.88 13.88 -10.56
CA PRO A 38 -14.88 13.12 -9.80
C PRO A 38 -14.67 11.62 -9.90
N LYS A 39 -14.04 11.10 -10.96
CA LYS A 39 -13.75 9.66 -11.08
C LYS A 39 -12.77 9.18 -10.03
N LYS A 40 -11.93 10.08 -9.50
CA LYS A 40 -10.92 9.80 -8.49
C LYS A 40 -11.31 10.27 -7.09
N THR A 41 -12.30 11.16 -6.95
CA THR A 41 -12.62 11.78 -5.65
C THR A 41 -14.03 11.50 -5.15
N GLN A 42 -15.00 11.18 -6.02
CA GLN A 42 -16.40 11.03 -5.61
C GLN A 42 -16.60 9.95 -4.53
N HIS A 43 -15.88 8.84 -4.63
CA HIS A 43 -15.95 7.76 -3.64
C HIS A 43 -15.38 8.14 -2.27
N LEU A 44 -14.51 9.16 -2.20
CA LEU A 44 -14.00 9.71 -0.94
C LEU A 44 -14.96 10.74 -0.37
N LEU A 45 -15.49 11.62 -1.22
CA LEU A 45 -16.45 12.66 -0.84
C LEU A 45 -17.79 12.08 -0.36
N ALA A 46 -18.13 10.87 -0.80
CA ALA A 46 -19.34 10.13 -0.38
C ALA A 46 -19.19 9.41 0.98
N LEU A 47 -18.00 9.44 1.60
CA LEU A 47 -17.78 8.79 2.90
C LEU A 47 -18.47 9.56 4.03
N ASP A 48 -18.94 8.83 5.03
CA ASP A 48 -19.53 9.42 6.23
C ASP A 48 -18.49 10.30 6.97
N GLY A 49 -18.90 11.52 7.33
CA GLY A 49 -18.05 12.55 7.92
C GLY A 49 -17.07 13.24 6.96
N ALA A 50 -17.07 12.91 5.67
CA ALA A 50 -16.17 13.54 4.70
C ALA A 50 -16.46 15.04 4.52
N LYS A 51 -17.73 15.43 4.50
CA LYS A 51 -18.14 16.82 4.31
C LYS A 51 -17.55 17.77 5.35
N GLU A 52 -17.37 17.29 6.58
CA GLU A 52 -16.88 18.07 7.70
C GLU A 52 -15.37 17.92 7.93
N ARG A 53 -14.79 16.75 7.63
CA ARG A 53 -13.44 16.36 8.09
C ARG A 53 -12.49 15.87 7.00
N LEU A 54 -12.93 15.74 5.75
CA LEU A 54 -12.06 15.37 4.63
C LEU A 54 -11.61 16.62 3.87
N HIS A 55 -10.30 16.82 3.78
CA HIS A 55 -9.69 17.88 2.99
C HIS A 55 -8.92 17.26 1.82
N LEU A 56 -9.49 17.32 0.62
CA LEU A 56 -8.80 16.89 -0.60
C LEU A 56 -7.78 17.94 -1.04
N LEU A 57 -6.54 17.51 -1.22
CA LEU A 57 -5.42 18.38 -1.59
C LEU A 57 -4.73 17.82 -2.83
N LYS A 58 -4.38 18.72 -3.75
CA LYS A 58 -3.59 18.36 -4.93
C LYS A 58 -2.16 18.06 -4.51
N ALA A 59 -1.62 16.91 -4.93
CA ALA A 59 -0.19 16.62 -4.82
C ALA A 59 0.24 15.69 -5.96
N GLU A 60 1.39 15.99 -6.57
CA GLU A 60 2.07 15.09 -7.49
C GLU A 60 3.26 14.45 -6.77
N LEU A 61 3.30 13.12 -6.71
CA LEU A 61 4.20 12.38 -5.83
C LEU A 61 5.68 12.69 -6.12
N LEU A 62 6.01 12.97 -7.38
CA LEU A 62 7.38 13.23 -7.83
C LEU A 62 7.74 14.72 -7.90
N GLU A 63 6.80 15.62 -7.60
CA GLU A 63 7.03 17.06 -7.51
C GLU A 63 7.57 17.39 -6.11
N GLU A 64 8.81 17.87 -6.06
CA GLU A 64 9.51 18.11 -4.81
C GLU A 64 8.83 19.20 -3.97
N GLY A 65 8.66 18.94 -2.67
CA GLY A 65 8.08 19.90 -1.71
C GLY A 65 6.56 20.04 -1.78
N CYS A 66 5.86 19.36 -2.70
CA CYS A 66 4.40 19.45 -2.82
C CYS A 66 3.64 18.98 -1.56
N PHE A 67 4.29 18.22 -0.68
CA PHE A 67 3.74 17.75 0.59
C PHE A 67 4.04 18.67 1.78
N ASP A 68 4.92 19.68 1.64
CA ASP A 68 5.41 20.49 2.77
C ASP A 68 4.25 21.17 3.54
N SER A 69 3.36 21.86 2.83
CA SER A 69 2.17 22.50 3.44
C SER A 69 1.05 21.51 3.80
N ILE A 70 1.04 20.35 3.15
CA ILE A 70 0.02 19.32 3.37
C ILE A 70 0.23 18.65 4.71
N VAL A 71 1.46 18.24 5.01
CA VAL A 71 1.79 17.53 6.25
C VAL A 71 1.91 18.47 7.45
N ASP A 72 2.01 19.78 7.23
CA ASP A 72 1.98 20.77 8.30
C ASP A 72 0.73 20.63 9.20
N GLY A 73 0.92 20.74 10.51
CA GLY A 73 -0.11 20.53 11.53
C GLY A 73 -0.63 19.09 11.67
N CYS A 74 -0.13 18.12 10.88
CA CYS A 74 -0.47 16.71 11.06
C CYS A 74 0.32 16.09 12.21
N HIS A 75 -0.30 15.13 12.90
CA HIS A 75 0.37 14.30 13.91
C HIS A 75 0.80 12.94 13.36
N GLY A 76 0.19 12.51 12.26
CA GLY A 76 0.51 11.26 11.59
C GLY A 76 0.44 11.43 10.08
N VAL A 77 1.34 10.74 9.38
CA VAL A 77 1.33 10.68 7.91
C VAL A 77 1.28 9.22 7.49
N PHE A 78 0.26 8.88 6.71
CA PHE A 78 0.08 7.58 6.09
C PHE A 78 0.54 7.66 4.64
N HIS A 79 1.76 7.22 4.38
CA HIS A 79 2.31 7.21 3.04
C HIS A 79 1.89 5.94 2.29
N THR A 80 0.76 6.03 1.57
CA THR A 80 0.20 4.92 0.78
C THR A 80 0.40 5.09 -0.73
N ALA A 81 0.89 6.26 -1.16
CA ALA A 81 1.03 6.60 -2.57
C ALA A 81 2.26 5.92 -3.16
N SER A 82 2.05 4.88 -3.95
CA SER A 82 3.14 4.25 -4.69
C SER A 82 2.60 3.64 -5.99
N PRO A 83 3.25 3.87 -7.14
CA PRO A 83 2.88 3.22 -8.40
C PRO A 83 2.95 1.69 -8.28
N VAL A 84 1.99 1.00 -8.91
CA VAL A 84 2.01 -0.46 -9.06
C VAL A 84 2.28 -0.78 -10.51
N ILE A 85 3.56 -0.84 -10.87
CA ILE A 85 4.05 -1.07 -12.23
C ILE A 85 4.97 -2.29 -12.19
N PHE A 86 4.64 -3.32 -12.96
CA PHE A 86 5.37 -4.59 -12.99
C PHE A 86 6.42 -4.67 -14.10
N SER A 87 6.21 -3.95 -15.20
CA SER A 87 7.07 -3.96 -16.37
C SER A 87 7.10 -2.60 -17.03
N ALA A 88 8.26 -2.22 -17.56
CA ALA A 88 8.48 -0.98 -18.28
C ALA A 88 9.62 -1.16 -19.28
N ALA A 89 9.78 -0.23 -20.22
CA ALA A 89 10.88 -0.28 -21.18
C ALA A 89 12.22 0.06 -20.50
N ASP A 90 12.20 1.02 -19.58
CA ASP A 90 13.27 1.35 -18.65
C ASP A 90 12.79 1.15 -17.20
N PRO A 91 12.96 -0.06 -16.64
CA PRO A 91 12.54 -0.34 -15.27
C PRO A 91 13.23 0.54 -14.21
N GLN A 92 14.43 1.06 -14.49
CA GLN A 92 15.13 1.92 -13.55
C GLN A 92 14.41 3.27 -13.46
N ALA A 93 14.23 3.95 -14.60
CA ALA A 93 13.61 5.27 -14.65
C ALA A 93 12.10 5.26 -14.41
N GLU A 94 11.40 4.19 -14.80
CA GLU A 94 9.93 4.14 -14.79
C GLU A 94 9.34 3.43 -13.57
N ILE A 95 10.12 2.61 -12.84
CA ILE A 95 9.63 1.82 -11.69
C ILE A 95 10.44 2.10 -10.43
N ILE A 96 11.76 1.97 -10.49
CA ILE A 96 12.62 2.05 -9.30
C ILE A 96 12.77 3.50 -8.83
N ASP A 97 13.22 4.40 -9.71
CA ASP A 97 13.49 5.79 -9.36
C ASP A 97 12.23 6.51 -8.85
N PRO A 98 11.03 6.35 -9.46
CA PRO A 98 9.81 6.96 -8.95
C PRO A 98 9.40 6.43 -7.57
N ALA A 99 9.63 5.14 -7.28
CA ALA A 99 9.30 4.56 -5.98
C ALA A 99 10.18 5.15 -4.87
N ILE A 100 11.49 5.25 -5.11
CA ILE A 100 12.45 5.85 -4.16
C ILE A 100 12.17 7.35 -4.01
N LYS A 101 12.10 8.08 -5.14
CA LYS A 101 11.91 9.53 -5.15
C LYS A 101 10.60 9.93 -4.47
N GLY A 102 9.50 9.24 -4.77
CA GLY A 102 8.20 9.50 -4.15
C GLY A 102 8.21 9.29 -2.64
N THR A 103 8.82 8.19 -2.19
CA THR A 103 8.96 7.88 -0.76
C THR A 103 9.77 8.94 -0.03
N LEU A 104 10.94 9.29 -0.56
CA LEU A 104 11.82 10.30 0.04
C LEU A 104 11.19 11.70 -0.01
N ASN A 105 10.42 12.04 -1.04
CA ASN A 105 9.74 13.33 -1.14
C ASN A 105 8.79 13.54 0.05
N VAL A 106 7.96 12.53 0.36
CA VAL A 106 7.04 12.58 1.50
C VAL A 106 7.80 12.64 2.83
N LEU A 107 8.83 11.81 3.01
CA LEU A 107 9.63 11.79 4.24
C LEU A 107 10.39 13.10 4.47
N LYS A 108 10.92 13.73 3.41
CA LYS A 108 11.56 15.05 3.48
C LYS A 108 10.59 16.12 3.97
N SER A 109 9.33 16.11 3.51
CA SER A 109 8.31 17.02 4.04
C SER A 109 8.00 16.71 5.51
N CYS A 110 7.96 15.43 5.90
CA CYS A 110 7.72 15.04 7.28
C CYS A 110 8.84 15.51 8.23
N ALA A 111 10.11 15.40 7.82
CA ALA A 111 11.26 15.82 8.62
C ALA A 111 11.24 17.31 8.99
N LYS A 112 10.56 18.14 8.20
CA LYS A 112 10.45 19.60 8.43
C LYS A 112 9.38 19.97 9.46
N VAL A 113 8.50 19.03 9.86
CA VAL A 113 7.29 19.33 10.64
C VAL A 113 7.34 18.67 12.03
N PRO A 114 7.61 19.45 13.10
CA PRO A 114 7.77 18.91 14.45
C PRO A 114 6.52 18.26 15.06
N SER A 115 5.33 18.56 14.55
CA SER A 115 4.08 17.97 15.07
C SER A 115 3.90 16.50 14.70
N ILE A 116 4.63 16.00 13.69
CA ILE A 116 4.52 14.62 13.22
C ILE A 116 5.14 13.69 14.26
N LYS A 117 4.30 12.82 14.80
CA LYS A 117 4.68 11.84 15.83
C LYS A 117 5.08 10.49 15.24
N ARG A 118 4.51 10.14 14.09
CA ARG A 118 4.78 8.87 13.40
C ARG A 118 4.41 8.95 11.91
N VAL A 119 5.24 8.34 11.08
CA VAL A 119 4.94 8.04 9.69
C VAL A 119 4.63 6.55 9.58
N VAL A 120 3.51 6.20 8.97
CA VAL A 120 3.14 4.82 8.64
C VAL A 120 3.22 4.66 7.12
N MET A 121 4.12 3.82 6.64
CA MET A 121 4.34 3.61 5.21
C MET A 121 3.74 2.30 4.75
N THR A 122 3.00 2.33 3.63
CA THR A 122 2.54 1.13 2.94
C THR A 122 3.64 0.61 2.00
N ALA A 123 4.30 -0.45 2.40
CA ALA A 123 5.22 -1.21 1.56
C ALA A 123 4.50 -2.44 0.97
N SER A 124 5.15 -3.60 0.94
CA SER A 124 4.59 -4.85 0.43
C SER A 124 5.39 -6.04 0.94
N VAL A 125 4.81 -7.25 0.95
CA VAL A 125 5.61 -8.48 1.09
C VAL A 125 6.69 -8.65 0.00
N ALA A 126 6.60 -7.87 -1.09
CA ALA A 126 7.62 -7.76 -2.12
C ALA A 126 8.99 -7.30 -1.61
N SER A 127 9.07 -6.56 -0.50
CA SER A 127 10.31 -6.16 0.17
C SER A 127 10.74 -7.11 1.31
N VAL A 128 9.98 -8.19 1.54
CA VAL A 128 10.23 -9.17 2.61
C VAL A 128 10.77 -10.49 2.04
N MET A 129 10.09 -11.05 1.04
CA MET A 129 10.22 -12.48 0.72
C MET A 129 11.23 -12.84 -0.37
N TYR A 130 11.75 -11.88 -1.15
CA TYR A 130 12.45 -12.15 -2.41
C TYR A 130 13.96 -12.11 -2.23
N ASN A 131 14.51 -13.10 -1.52
CA ASN A 131 15.95 -13.20 -1.20
C ASN A 131 16.61 -14.51 -1.65
N GLY A 132 15.99 -15.21 -2.60
CA GLY A 132 16.49 -16.48 -3.14
C GLY A 132 16.29 -17.70 -2.25
N LYS A 133 15.85 -17.54 -0.98
CA LYS A 133 15.52 -18.69 -0.12
C LYS A 133 14.26 -19.40 -0.64
N PRO A 134 14.23 -20.75 -0.61
CA PRO A 134 13.06 -21.50 -1.03
C PRO A 134 11.89 -21.29 -0.07
N LEU A 135 10.68 -21.21 -0.62
CA LEU A 135 9.43 -21.04 0.13
C LEU A 135 8.66 -22.37 0.16
N THR A 136 9.08 -23.29 1.03
CA THR A 136 8.39 -24.58 1.24
C THR A 136 7.25 -24.44 2.28
N PRO A 137 6.34 -25.42 2.41
CA PRO A 137 5.20 -25.33 3.34
C PRO A 137 5.58 -25.07 4.81
N ASP A 138 6.75 -25.54 5.26
CA ASP A 138 7.22 -25.38 6.65
C ASP A 138 7.95 -24.04 6.89
N VAL A 139 8.20 -23.25 5.84
CA VAL A 139 8.91 -21.97 5.97
C VAL A 139 7.94 -20.90 6.47
N VAL A 140 8.25 -20.38 7.66
CA VAL A 140 7.61 -19.18 8.21
C VAL A 140 8.42 -17.96 7.75
N VAL A 141 7.77 -17.09 6.97
CA VAL A 141 8.33 -15.78 6.64
C VAL A 141 7.78 -14.75 7.60
N ASP A 142 8.68 -13.97 8.19
CA ASP A 142 8.38 -12.90 9.14
C ASP A 142 9.15 -11.62 8.79
N GLU A 143 9.09 -10.63 9.67
CA GLU A 143 9.72 -9.31 9.52
C GLU A 143 11.25 -9.34 9.51
N THR A 144 11.88 -10.45 9.91
CA THR A 144 13.35 -10.64 9.85
C THR A 144 13.83 -10.97 8.45
N TRP A 145 12.90 -11.31 7.55
CA TRP A 145 13.20 -11.52 6.14
C TRP A 145 13.23 -10.19 5.38
N PHE A 146 14.28 -9.98 4.61
CA PHE A 146 14.41 -8.86 3.69
C PHE A 146 14.60 -9.42 2.30
N SER A 147 13.90 -8.85 1.32
CA SER A 147 14.17 -9.11 -0.09
C SER A 147 15.57 -8.61 -0.46
N ASP A 148 16.20 -9.25 -1.43
CA ASP A 148 17.50 -8.85 -1.96
C ASP A 148 17.30 -8.15 -3.31
N ALA A 149 17.58 -6.84 -3.37
CA ALA A 149 17.36 -6.04 -4.57
C ALA A 149 18.23 -6.49 -5.76
N PRO A 150 19.55 -6.75 -5.61
CA PRO A 150 20.35 -7.45 -6.60
C PRO A 150 19.71 -8.72 -7.17
N PHE A 151 19.31 -9.67 -6.32
CA PHE A 151 18.61 -10.89 -6.74
C PHE A 151 17.33 -10.57 -7.54
N CYS A 152 16.52 -9.62 -7.07
CA CYS A 152 15.31 -9.20 -7.77
C CYS A 152 15.62 -8.65 -9.16
N LYS A 153 16.64 -7.80 -9.30
CA LYS A 153 17.04 -7.21 -10.60
C LYS A 153 17.56 -8.25 -11.58
N GLU A 154 18.41 -9.17 -11.11
CA GLU A 154 18.94 -10.27 -11.93
C GLU A 154 17.80 -11.14 -12.50
N ASN A 155 16.77 -11.38 -11.70
CA ASN A 155 15.59 -12.15 -12.10
C ASN A 155 14.48 -11.29 -12.74
N LYS A 156 14.76 -10.03 -13.10
CA LYS A 156 13.80 -9.08 -13.73
C LYS A 156 12.52 -8.85 -12.91
N LEU A 157 12.58 -9.02 -11.59
CA LEU A 157 11.52 -8.76 -10.62
C LEU A 157 11.50 -7.28 -10.23
N TRP A 158 11.31 -6.40 -11.23
CA TRP A 158 11.51 -4.95 -11.08
C TRP A 158 10.62 -4.27 -10.05
N TYR A 159 9.36 -4.71 -9.93
CA TYR A 159 8.45 -4.24 -8.88
C TYR A 159 8.94 -4.62 -7.47
N MET A 160 9.48 -5.82 -7.31
CA MET A 160 10.02 -6.29 -6.03
C MET A 160 11.28 -5.50 -5.68
N ALA A 161 12.16 -5.28 -6.66
CA ALA A 161 13.33 -4.42 -6.50
C ALA A 161 12.94 -2.98 -6.12
N SER A 162 11.93 -2.39 -6.76
CA SER A 162 11.50 -1.02 -6.44
C SER A 162 10.92 -0.88 -5.03
N LYS A 163 10.08 -1.84 -4.60
CA LYS A 163 9.54 -1.87 -3.23
C LYS A 163 10.63 -2.08 -2.18
N THR A 164 11.60 -2.95 -2.47
CA THR A 164 12.74 -3.21 -1.58
C THR A 164 13.58 -1.95 -1.41
N LEU A 165 14.03 -1.34 -2.52
CA LEU A 165 14.89 -0.15 -2.48
C LEU A 165 14.18 1.09 -1.91
N ALA A 166 12.88 1.25 -2.16
CA ALA A 166 12.10 2.33 -1.57
C ALA A 166 11.99 2.18 -0.04
N GLU A 167 11.79 0.96 0.46
CA GLU A 167 11.74 0.69 1.90
C GLU A 167 13.10 0.86 2.58
N GLU A 168 14.19 0.39 1.96
CA GLU A 168 15.56 0.64 2.44
C GLU A 168 15.91 2.13 2.48
N ALA A 169 15.49 2.89 1.46
CA ALA A 169 15.68 4.34 1.44
C ALA A 169 14.86 5.03 2.54
N ALA A 170 13.63 4.57 2.79
CA ALA A 170 12.78 5.09 3.84
C ALA A 170 13.39 4.89 5.22
N TRP A 171 13.87 3.68 5.53
CA TRP A 171 14.51 3.38 6.82
C TRP A 171 15.76 4.21 7.04
N ARG A 172 16.68 4.25 6.07
CA ARG A 172 17.89 5.08 6.16
C ARG A 172 17.56 6.54 6.42
N PHE A 173 16.64 7.11 5.63
CA PHE A 173 16.24 8.51 5.80
C PHE A 173 15.59 8.75 7.16
N ALA A 174 14.73 7.83 7.62
CA ALA A 174 14.05 7.96 8.90
C ALA A 174 15.02 7.91 10.09
N GLU A 175 16.01 7.02 10.05
CA GLU A 175 17.08 6.95 11.07
C GLU A 175 17.92 8.23 11.11
N GLU A 176 18.37 8.72 9.95
CA GLU A 176 19.17 9.94 9.85
C GLU A 176 18.43 11.21 10.30
N ASN A 177 17.10 11.23 10.18
CA ASN A 177 16.25 12.39 10.47
C ASN A 177 15.35 12.20 11.69
N MET A 178 15.60 11.19 12.53
CA MET A 178 14.86 10.91 13.76
C MET A 178 13.33 10.78 13.56
N ILE A 179 12.91 10.22 12.41
CA ILE A 179 11.49 9.96 12.11
C ILE A 179 11.09 8.62 12.72
N ASN A 180 10.03 8.63 13.54
CA ASN A 180 9.37 7.41 14.00
C ASN A 180 8.60 6.78 12.82
N LEU A 181 9.23 5.82 12.15
CA LEU A 181 8.69 5.10 11.00
C LEU A 181 8.15 3.73 11.42
N VAL A 182 6.97 3.38 10.92
CA VAL A 182 6.42 2.01 10.94
C VAL A 182 6.04 1.62 9.51
N VAL A 183 6.41 0.41 9.11
CA VAL A 183 6.18 -0.08 7.74
C VAL A 183 5.22 -1.25 7.76
N LEU A 184 4.22 -1.21 6.87
CA LEU A 184 3.25 -2.28 6.70
C LEU A 184 3.46 -2.96 5.35
N ASN A 185 3.62 -4.28 5.37
CA ASN A 185 3.98 -5.11 4.23
C ASN A 185 2.79 -6.01 3.85
N PRO A 186 1.75 -5.49 3.18
CA PRO A 186 0.63 -6.29 2.73
C PRO A 186 0.99 -7.27 1.61
N GLY A 187 0.30 -8.41 1.65
CA GLY A 187 0.25 -9.37 0.55
C GLY A 187 -0.68 -8.91 -0.59
N PHE A 188 -1.37 -9.86 -1.18
CA PHE A 188 -2.38 -9.66 -2.21
C PHE A 188 -3.69 -9.18 -1.57
N VAL A 189 -3.88 -7.86 -1.58
CA VAL A 189 -5.01 -7.20 -0.93
C VAL A 189 -6.30 -7.42 -1.72
N ILE A 190 -7.31 -8.02 -1.11
CA ILE A 190 -8.66 -8.22 -1.68
C ILE A 190 -9.73 -7.64 -0.74
N GLY A 191 -10.98 -7.58 -1.18
CA GLY A 191 -12.10 -7.11 -0.36
C GLY A 191 -13.11 -6.26 -1.14
N PRO A 192 -14.02 -5.57 -0.44
CA PRO A 192 -15.03 -4.75 -1.09
C PRO A 192 -14.44 -3.45 -1.66
N LEU A 193 -14.91 -3.03 -2.83
CA LEU A 193 -14.47 -1.80 -3.49
C LEU A 193 -15.26 -0.59 -2.99
N LEU A 194 -14.56 0.50 -2.66
CA LEU A 194 -15.17 1.82 -2.46
C LEU A 194 -15.11 2.66 -3.75
N GLN A 195 -14.00 2.54 -4.48
CA GLN A 195 -13.79 3.19 -5.77
C GLN A 195 -14.67 2.55 -6.87
N PRO A 196 -15.13 3.35 -7.85
CA PRO A 196 -16.00 2.86 -8.93
C PRO A 196 -15.27 2.02 -9.99
N ALA A 197 -13.95 1.89 -9.90
CA ALA A 197 -13.10 1.15 -10.83
C ALA A 197 -12.36 0.02 -10.13
N LEU A 198 -12.03 -1.05 -10.85
CA LEU A 198 -11.19 -2.11 -10.32
C LEU A 198 -9.76 -1.59 -10.05
N ASN A 199 -9.18 -2.03 -8.94
CA ASN A 199 -7.75 -1.90 -8.70
C ASN A 199 -7.01 -3.15 -9.24
N GLY A 200 -5.69 -3.10 -9.33
CA GLY A 200 -4.91 -4.18 -9.95
C GLY A 200 -5.15 -5.57 -9.37
N THR A 201 -5.32 -5.72 -8.06
CA THR A 201 -5.58 -7.04 -7.45
C THR A 201 -7.01 -7.52 -7.73
N SER A 202 -8.01 -6.64 -7.69
CA SER A 202 -9.40 -7.02 -7.99
C SER A 202 -9.61 -7.34 -9.47
N ASP A 203 -8.84 -6.71 -10.37
CA ASP A 203 -8.84 -7.05 -11.79
C ASP A 203 -8.32 -8.47 -12.04
N ILE A 204 -7.25 -8.88 -11.35
CA ILE A 204 -6.76 -10.26 -11.36
C ILE A 204 -7.81 -11.24 -10.81
N ILE A 205 -8.51 -10.88 -9.72
CA ILE A 205 -9.61 -11.71 -9.21
C ILE A 205 -10.71 -11.87 -10.26
N LEU A 206 -11.09 -10.80 -10.95
CA LEU A 206 -12.05 -10.87 -12.05
C LEU A 206 -11.56 -11.79 -13.17
N ALA A 207 -10.30 -11.67 -13.59
CA ALA A 207 -9.70 -12.54 -14.60
C ALA A 207 -9.70 -14.03 -14.19
N LEU A 208 -9.46 -14.33 -12.91
CA LEU A 208 -9.59 -15.70 -12.37
C LEU A 208 -11.02 -16.22 -12.50
N THR A 209 -12.04 -15.40 -12.22
CA THR A 209 -13.45 -15.81 -12.39
C THR A 209 -13.85 -16.10 -13.83
N LYS A 210 -13.06 -15.63 -14.81
CA LYS A 210 -13.24 -15.87 -16.24
C LYS A 210 -12.33 -16.97 -16.80
N GLY A 211 -11.43 -17.53 -15.98
CA GLY A 211 -10.44 -18.50 -16.44
C GLY A 211 -9.36 -17.89 -17.37
N GLU A 212 -9.15 -16.57 -17.27
CA GLU A 212 -8.22 -15.77 -18.09
C GLU A 212 -6.86 -15.57 -17.41
N TYR A 213 -6.70 -16.03 -16.16
CA TYR A 213 -5.47 -15.86 -15.37
C TYR A 213 -5.08 -17.17 -14.66
N THR A 214 -3.78 -17.46 -14.65
CA THR A 214 -3.18 -18.57 -13.89
C THR A 214 -2.10 -18.02 -12.96
N THR A 215 -1.92 -18.66 -11.81
CA THR A 215 -0.99 -18.21 -10.76
C THR A 215 -0.38 -19.41 -10.05
N PRO A 216 0.82 -19.30 -9.46
CA PRO A 216 1.27 -20.28 -8.46
C PRO A 216 0.48 -20.19 -7.13
N GLY A 217 -0.19 -19.06 -6.89
CA GLY A 217 -0.92 -18.78 -5.65
C GLY A 217 -0.72 -17.33 -5.19
N PHE A 218 -1.48 -16.93 -4.18
CA PHE A 218 -1.39 -15.60 -3.58
C PHE A 218 -1.35 -15.66 -2.06
N ARG A 219 -0.80 -14.61 -1.47
CA ARG A 219 -0.79 -14.38 -0.01
C ARG A 219 -1.85 -13.36 0.32
N PHE A 220 -3.06 -13.80 0.63
CA PHE A 220 -4.22 -12.93 0.75
C PHE A 220 -4.26 -12.14 2.05
N VAL A 221 -4.80 -10.94 1.98
CA VAL A 221 -5.21 -10.12 3.13
C VAL A 221 -6.42 -9.26 2.75
N ASP A 222 -7.34 -9.04 3.69
CA ASP A 222 -8.50 -8.17 3.45
C ASP A 222 -8.08 -6.69 3.56
N VAL A 223 -8.57 -5.85 2.65
CA VAL A 223 -8.31 -4.41 2.63
C VAL A 223 -8.72 -3.71 3.93
N ARG A 224 -9.75 -4.20 4.61
CA ARG A 224 -10.21 -3.67 5.90
C ARG A 224 -9.18 -3.94 6.99
N ASP A 225 -8.60 -5.14 7.00
CA ASP A 225 -7.53 -5.50 7.95
C ASP A 225 -6.28 -4.68 7.69
N VAL A 226 -5.92 -4.45 6.42
CA VAL A 226 -4.80 -3.58 6.06
C VAL A 226 -5.06 -2.16 6.56
N ALA A 227 -6.22 -1.57 6.31
CA ALA A 227 -6.54 -0.23 6.77
C ALA A 227 -6.56 -0.14 8.31
N TYR A 228 -7.08 -1.16 9.00
CA TYR A 228 -7.07 -1.22 10.45
C TYR A 228 -5.66 -1.34 11.03
N ALA A 229 -4.78 -2.14 10.39
CA ALA A 229 -3.38 -2.25 10.76
C ALA A 229 -2.63 -0.92 10.62
N HIS A 230 -2.92 -0.12 9.59
CA HIS A 230 -2.36 1.24 9.45
C HIS A 230 -2.73 2.10 10.66
N ILE A 231 -4.01 2.13 11.02
CA ILE A 231 -4.50 2.92 12.16
C ILE A 231 -3.87 2.43 13.46
N GLN A 232 -3.80 1.12 13.69
CA GLN A 232 -3.18 0.57 14.90
C GLN A 232 -1.68 0.86 14.96
N ALA A 233 -0.95 0.72 13.86
CA ALA A 233 0.46 1.09 13.78
C ALA A 233 0.68 2.57 14.15
N PHE A 234 -0.28 3.44 13.82
CA PHE A 234 -0.24 4.84 14.24
C PHE A 234 -0.63 5.05 15.72
N GLU A 235 -1.75 4.47 16.16
CA GLU A 235 -2.35 4.75 17.47
C GLU A 235 -1.62 4.04 18.64
N ILE A 236 -1.04 2.85 18.42
CA ILE A 236 -0.37 2.07 19.47
C ILE A 236 1.04 2.63 19.69
N PRO A 237 1.36 3.19 20.88
CA PRO A 237 2.66 3.83 21.10
C PRO A 237 3.85 2.88 20.91
N SER A 238 3.71 1.62 21.31
CA SER A 238 4.75 0.59 21.23
C SER A 238 4.93 -0.05 19.86
N ALA A 239 4.11 0.29 18.86
CA ALA A 239 4.27 -0.24 17.51
C ALA A 239 5.56 0.30 16.87
N THR A 240 6.42 -0.59 16.37
CA THR A 240 7.71 -0.27 15.77
C THR A 240 8.05 -1.25 14.64
N GLY A 241 8.98 -0.88 13.78
CA GLY A 241 9.52 -1.79 12.77
C GLY A 241 8.56 -2.05 11.61
N ARG A 242 8.51 -3.31 11.20
CA ARG A 242 7.80 -3.80 10.01
C ARG A 242 6.66 -4.71 10.47
N TYR A 243 5.63 -4.87 9.64
CA TYR A 243 4.56 -5.85 9.91
C TYR A 243 4.09 -6.51 8.61
N CYS A 244 4.20 -7.83 8.53
CA CYS A 244 3.64 -8.63 7.47
C CYS A 244 2.12 -8.69 7.60
N LEU A 245 1.40 -8.17 6.60
CA LEU A 245 -0.06 -8.24 6.56
C LEU A 245 -0.48 -9.31 5.55
N VAL A 246 -0.44 -10.55 6.00
CA VAL A 246 -0.84 -11.75 5.26
C VAL A 246 -1.68 -12.62 6.17
N GLN A 247 -2.91 -12.92 5.77
CA GLN A 247 -3.80 -13.81 6.53
C GLN A 247 -3.54 -15.28 6.17
N ARG A 248 -3.41 -15.59 4.87
CA ARG A 248 -3.06 -16.94 4.41
C ARG A 248 -2.40 -16.93 3.04
N HIS A 249 -1.54 -17.92 2.80
CA HIS A 249 -1.18 -18.33 1.44
C HIS A 249 -2.23 -19.30 0.91
N ALA A 250 -2.66 -19.12 -0.34
CA ALA A 250 -3.52 -20.09 -1.01
C ALA A 250 -2.98 -20.36 -2.41
N GLN A 251 -2.83 -21.64 -2.73
CA GLN A 251 -2.39 -22.09 -4.05
C GLN A 251 -3.53 -22.01 -5.06
N PHE A 252 -3.21 -22.03 -6.35
CA PHE A 252 -4.21 -21.92 -7.42
C PHE A 252 -5.35 -22.94 -7.34
N PRO A 253 -5.11 -24.24 -7.06
CA PRO A 253 -6.18 -25.21 -6.85
C PRO A 253 -7.18 -24.79 -5.76
N GLU A 254 -6.68 -24.26 -4.65
CA GLU A 254 -7.50 -23.82 -3.51
C GLU A 254 -8.30 -22.56 -3.84
N ILE A 255 -7.71 -21.65 -4.63
CA ILE A 255 -8.39 -20.46 -5.15
C ILE A 255 -9.55 -20.87 -6.05
N LEU A 256 -9.32 -21.76 -7.03
CA LEU A 256 -10.37 -22.25 -7.94
C LEU A 256 -11.46 -22.99 -7.19
N LYS A 257 -11.08 -23.86 -6.24
CA LYS A 257 -12.02 -24.54 -5.35
C LYS A 257 -12.91 -23.54 -4.62
N THR A 258 -12.32 -22.52 -3.99
CA THR A 258 -13.07 -21.47 -3.28
C THR A 258 -14.02 -20.74 -4.23
N LEU A 259 -13.58 -20.37 -5.43
CA LEU A 259 -14.42 -19.69 -6.42
C LEU A 259 -15.60 -20.56 -6.87
N ASN A 260 -15.38 -21.85 -7.13
CA ASN A 260 -16.44 -22.79 -7.52
C ASN A 260 -17.41 -23.09 -6.36
N GLU A 261 -16.96 -23.06 -5.11
CA GLU A 261 -17.84 -23.21 -3.94
C GLU A 261 -18.82 -22.04 -3.80
N PHE A 262 -18.34 -20.80 -3.97
CA PHE A 262 -19.20 -19.62 -3.93
C PHE A 262 -20.02 -19.40 -5.20
N TYR A 263 -19.47 -19.78 -6.37
CA TYR A 263 -20.05 -19.53 -7.68
C TYR A 263 -19.97 -20.79 -8.57
N PRO A 264 -20.78 -21.83 -8.28
CA PRO A 264 -20.67 -23.13 -8.95
C PRO A 264 -20.93 -23.08 -10.46
N THR A 265 -21.62 -22.06 -10.95
CA THR A 265 -21.93 -21.88 -12.38
C THR A 265 -20.74 -21.34 -13.19
N LEU A 266 -19.64 -20.91 -12.56
CA LEU A 266 -18.45 -20.46 -13.29
C LEU A 266 -17.72 -21.62 -13.99
N GLY A 267 -17.88 -22.86 -13.49
CA GLY A 267 -17.32 -24.06 -14.13
C GLY A 267 -15.80 -24.03 -14.29
N LEU A 268 -15.08 -23.35 -13.39
CA LEU A 268 -13.63 -23.18 -13.48
C LEU A 268 -12.94 -24.53 -13.29
N LYS A 269 -11.97 -24.83 -14.14
CA LYS A 269 -11.15 -26.05 -14.07
C LYS A 269 -9.68 -25.68 -14.12
N GLU A 270 -8.84 -26.47 -13.46
CA GLU A 270 -7.40 -26.44 -13.74
C GLU A 270 -7.19 -26.78 -15.23
N LYS A 271 -6.47 -25.92 -15.93
CA LYS A 271 -6.07 -26.14 -17.33
C LYS A 271 -4.79 -26.95 -17.37
#